data_AF-F8A9C0-F1
#
_entry.id   AF-F8A9C0-F1
#
_cell.length_a   1.000
_cell.length_b   1.000
_cell.length_c   1.000
_cell.angle_alpha   90.00
_cell.angle_beta   90.00
_cell.angle_gamma   90.00
#
_symmetry.space_group_name_H-M   'P 1'
#
loop_
_entity.id
_entity.type
_entity.pdbx_description
1 polymer ?
#
loop_
_entity_poly.entity_id
_entity_poly.type
_entity_poly.pdbx_seq_one_letter_code
_entity_poly.pdbx_strand_id
1 'polypeptide(L)'
;MKKITSVKDLAKYIDLTLLKPTATARDIKALCESAKKYEVAAVCVAPTFVPLARELLQKSSVKVCSVIGFPLGFQITSVKAYEGKELVTLGADELDFVINLRWVKEGRFEFVAAEAQELRATLPNTVLKAIIECAYLNREEMEALVDILAETQIDYVKTSTGFGPRGATVDDVKILAKRAYGRIKVKASGGIKTLEQSLALIEAGAVRLGTSAGIEILKELEEGAKLKEEVEIFVDGACLGNPGPGGYAAILRYKGQEKLITGGEPHTTNNRMELMAAITALESLKRPCQVKIYTDSRYLKDGITKWLPRWLKNGFRTSNKKPVKNQDLWQKLAELTSKHQVDWYWVKGHAGHPENERCDQLARAEAEKQRDRQSYFNN
;
A
#
# COMPACT_ATOMS: atom_id res chain seq x y z
N MET A 1 4.63 -5.59 18.95
CA MET A 1 5.08 -4.77 17.80
C MET A 1 4.07 -3.67 17.53
N LYS A 2 4.51 -2.45 17.20
CA LYS A 2 3.62 -1.35 16.82
C LYS A 2 3.04 -1.67 15.44
N LYS A 3 1.71 -1.76 15.32
CA LYS A 3 1.04 -2.02 14.04
C LYS A 3 1.32 -0.85 13.09
N ILE A 4 1.80 -1.12 11.89
CA ILE A 4 2.01 -0.08 10.87
C ILE A 4 0.64 0.31 10.33
N THR A 5 0.18 1.50 10.73
CA THR A 5 -1.16 2.00 10.40
C THR A 5 -1.13 3.24 9.51
N SER A 6 0.05 3.82 9.26
CA SER A 6 0.19 5.03 8.45
C SER A 6 1.43 4.98 7.55
N VAL A 7 1.37 5.77 6.47
CA VAL A 7 2.51 6.03 5.57
C VAL A 7 3.72 6.55 6.34
N LYS A 8 3.49 7.43 7.33
CA LYS A 8 4.56 8.01 8.15
C LYS A 8 5.27 6.95 9.00
N ASP A 9 4.52 5.98 9.54
CA ASP A 9 5.13 4.88 10.30
C ASP A 9 5.98 3.99 9.39
N LEU A 10 5.48 3.60 8.22
CA LEU A 10 6.21 2.74 7.28
C LEU A 10 7.45 3.44 6.71
N ALA A 11 7.37 4.74 6.42
CA ALA A 11 8.48 5.51 5.87
C ALA A 11 9.74 5.45 6.77
N LYS A 12 9.56 5.37 8.09
CA LYS A 12 10.67 5.24 9.06
C LYS A 12 11.34 3.87 9.08
N TYR A 13 10.82 2.89 8.35
CA TYR A 13 11.52 1.64 8.08
C TYR A 13 12.33 1.70 6.79
N ILE A 14 12.12 2.68 5.91
CA ILE A 14 12.66 2.63 4.54
C ILE A 14 13.99 3.37 4.43
N ASP A 15 15.01 2.64 3.98
CA ASP A 15 16.21 3.21 3.37
C ASP A 15 16.03 3.19 1.84
N LEU A 16 15.67 4.35 1.29
CA LEU A 16 15.40 4.50 -0.15
C LEU A 16 16.71 4.43 -0.94
N THR A 17 16.89 3.35 -1.69
CA THR A 17 18.22 2.96 -2.21
C THR A 17 18.36 3.18 -3.70
N LEU A 18 19.47 3.78 -4.12
CA LEU A 18 19.92 3.85 -5.50
C LEU A 18 21.43 3.60 -5.59
N LEU A 19 21.80 2.36 -5.93
CA LEU A 19 23.19 1.89 -6.04
C LEU A 19 23.52 1.35 -7.44
N LYS A 20 22.69 1.65 -8.45
CA LYS A 20 22.97 1.25 -9.83
C LYS A 20 24.26 1.95 -10.30
N PRO A 21 25.17 1.24 -10.98
CA PRO A 21 26.43 1.85 -11.46
C PRO A 21 26.18 2.94 -12.52
N THR A 22 25.00 2.95 -13.15
CA THR A 22 24.58 3.94 -14.15
C THR A 22 23.76 5.10 -13.56
N ALA A 23 23.59 5.16 -12.23
CA ALA A 23 22.86 6.25 -11.59
C ALA A 23 23.57 7.59 -11.80
N THR A 24 22.80 8.63 -12.08
CA THR A 24 23.30 9.99 -12.35
C THR A 24 22.97 10.94 -11.21
N ALA A 25 23.60 12.12 -11.19
CA ALA A 25 23.25 13.19 -10.25
C ALA A 25 21.77 13.61 -10.33
N ARG A 26 21.15 13.54 -11.52
CA ARG A 26 19.72 13.79 -11.71
C ARG A 26 18.86 12.76 -10.97
N ASP A 27 19.25 11.49 -11.03
CA ASP A 27 18.53 10.42 -10.35
C ASP A 27 18.64 10.57 -8.82
N ILE A 28 19.83 10.94 -8.32
CA ILE A 28 20.07 11.21 -6.89
C ILE A 28 19.26 12.41 -6.41
N LYS A 29 19.11 13.45 -7.24
CA LYS A 29 18.23 14.59 -6.93
C LYS A 29 16.78 14.15 -6.76
N ALA A 30 16.25 13.40 -7.72
CA ALA A 30 14.88 12.88 -7.65
C ALA A 30 14.67 11.93 -6.45
N LEU A 31 15.67 11.10 -6.14
CA LEU A 31 15.68 10.23 -4.95
C LEU A 31 15.56 11.05 -3.67
N CYS A 32 16.39 12.08 -3.50
CA CYS A 32 16.41 12.93 -2.30
C CYS A 32 15.14 13.77 -2.16
N GLU A 33 14.59 14.30 -3.25
CA GLU A 33 13.31 15.02 -3.25
C GLU A 33 12.16 14.11 -2.76
N SER A 34 12.12 12.89 -3.28
CA SER A 34 11.12 11.90 -2.86
C SER A 34 11.31 11.48 -1.40
N ALA A 35 12.56 11.26 -0.99
CA ALA A 35 12.91 10.89 0.38
C ALA A 35 12.48 11.97 1.39
N LYS A 36 12.68 13.26 1.07
CA LYS A 36 12.20 14.38 1.88
C LYS A 36 10.68 14.40 1.97
N LYS A 37 9.99 14.27 0.83
CA LYS A 37 8.52 14.33 0.78
C LYS A 37 7.87 13.32 1.72
N TYR A 38 8.39 12.10 1.76
CA TYR A 38 7.85 11.01 2.58
C TYR A 38 8.53 10.89 3.96
N GLU A 39 9.56 11.70 4.22
CA GLU A 39 10.38 11.64 5.43
C GLU A 39 10.87 10.21 5.75
N VAL A 40 11.42 9.52 4.74
CA VAL A 40 11.95 8.16 4.92
C VAL A 40 13.13 8.14 5.91
N ALA A 41 13.53 6.96 6.39
CA ALA A 41 14.61 6.84 7.37
C ALA A 41 15.95 7.34 6.80
N ALA A 42 16.32 6.84 5.62
CA ALA A 42 17.55 7.23 4.95
C ALA A 42 17.40 7.18 3.42
N VAL A 43 18.31 7.84 2.72
CA VAL A 43 18.68 7.46 1.35
C VAL A 43 19.95 6.62 1.40
N CYS A 44 20.07 5.59 0.56
CA CYS A 44 21.30 4.80 0.43
C CYS A 44 21.87 4.97 -0.98
N VAL A 45 23.04 5.61 -1.07
CA VAL A 45 23.66 6.03 -2.34
C VAL A 45 25.11 5.56 -2.46
N ALA A 46 25.64 5.52 -3.69
CA ALA A 46 27.03 5.16 -3.92
C ALA A 46 27.99 6.20 -3.28
N PRO A 47 29.21 5.80 -2.89
CA PRO A 47 30.19 6.66 -2.24
C PRO A 47 30.36 8.05 -2.86
N THR A 48 30.47 8.11 -4.20
CA THR A 48 30.68 9.35 -4.95
C THR A 48 29.51 10.32 -4.89
N PHE A 49 28.32 9.87 -4.51
CA PHE A 49 27.12 10.71 -4.38
C PHE A 49 26.83 11.17 -2.95
N VAL A 50 27.62 10.76 -1.96
CA VAL A 50 27.41 11.17 -0.55
C VAL A 50 27.40 12.70 -0.37
N PRO A 51 28.37 13.47 -0.93
CA PRO A 51 28.33 14.94 -0.79
C PRO A 51 27.06 15.57 -1.36
N LEU A 52 26.66 15.12 -2.56
CA LEU A 52 25.45 15.60 -3.22
C LEU A 52 24.19 15.26 -2.40
N ALA A 53 24.07 14.02 -1.92
CA ALA A 53 22.94 13.62 -1.09
C ALA A 53 22.90 14.41 0.23
N ARG A 54 24.06 14.66 0.86
CA ARG A 54 24.17 15.46 2.08
C ARG A 54 23.73 16.90 1.86
N GLU A 55 24.19 17.54 0.78
CA GLU A 55 23.76 18.89 0.39
C GLU A 55 22.25 18.94 0.16
N LEU A 56 21.73 18.03 -0.67
CA LEU A 56 20.32 17.99 -1.01
C LEU A 56 19.46 17.73 0.21
N LEU A 57 19.89 16.91 1.18
CA LEU A 57 19.11 16.54 2.37
C LEU A 57 19.34 17.44 3.59
N GLN A 58 20.04 18.57 3.44
CA GLN A 58 20.17 19.56 4.52
C GLN A 58 18.79 19.96 5.09
N LYS A 59 18.75 20.15 6.42
CA LYS A 59 17.55 20.52 7.19
C LYS A 59 16.39 19.52 7.09
N SER A 60 16.64 18.29 6.62
CA SER A 60 15.67 17.20 6.68
C SER A 60 16.02 16.20 7.78
N SER A 61 15.05 15.40 8.21
CA SER A 61 15.26 14.29 9.14
C SER A 61 15.83 13.03 8.47
N VAL A 62 15.95 13.02 7.14
CA VAL A 62 16.40 11.88 6.34
C VAL A 62 17.91 11.73 6.47
N LYS A 63 18.36 10.52 6.81
CA LYS A 63 19.78 10.17 6.93
C LYS A 63 20.43 9.91 5.58
N VAL A 64 21.72 10.20 5.46
CA VAL A 64 22.54 9.79 4.31
C VAL A 64 23.24 8.49 4.65
N CYS A 65 22.86 7.41 3.99
CA CYS A 65 23.53 6.12 4.07
C CYS A 65 24.40 5.90 2.83
N SER A 66 25.56 5.27 3.01
CA SER A 66 26.35 4.75 1.91
C SER A 66 26.86 3.33 2.21
N VAL A 67 27.69 2.80 1.33
CA VAL A 67 28.13 1.40 1.36
C VAL A 67 29.66 1.31 1.39
N ILE A 68 30.20 0.29 2.07
CA ILE A 68 31.65 0.04 2.20
C ILE A 68 31.98 -1.37 1.69
N GLY A 69 33.07 -1.53 0.94
CA GLY A 69 33.49 -2.82 0.40
C GLY A 69 32.42 -3.48 -0.48
N PHE A 70 31.57 -2.69 -1.11
CA PHE A 70 30.35 -3.15 -1.75
C PHE A 70 30.54 -3.45 -3.25
N PRO A 71 29.86 -4.47 -3.83
CA PRO A 71 28.94 -5.41 -3.17
C PRO A 71 29.60 -6.70 -2.67
N LEU A 72 30.90 -6.90 -2.87
CA LEU A 72 31.49 -8.24 -2.75
C LEU A 72 32.24 -8.49 -1.42
N GLY A 73 32.66 -7.45 -0.70
CA GLY A 73 33.22 -7.56 0.66
C GLY A 73 34.63 -8.13 0.79
N PHE A 74 35.38 -8.29 -0.31
CA PHE A 74 36.68 -8.97 -0.34
C PHE A 74 37.88 -8.04 -0.18
N GLN A 75 37.65 -6.74 -0.01
CA GLN A 75 38.69 -5.77 0.34
C GLN A 75 39.23 -6.08 1.74
N ILE A 76 40.50 -5.74 1.98
CA ILE A 76 41.11 -5.84 3.31
C ILE A 76 40.50 -4.83 4.29
N THR A 77 40.49 -5.16 5.58
CA THR A 77 39.83 -4.37 6.63
C THR A 77 40.28 -2.91 6.65
N SER A 78 41.59 -2.65 6.55
CA SER A 78 42.13 -1.29 6.60
C SER A 78 41.62 -0.39 5.46
N VAL A 79 41.36 -0.96 4.28
CA VAL A 79 40.78 -0.23 3.13
C VAL A 79 39.30 0.08 3.41
N LYS A 80 38.54 -0.87 3.96
CA LYS A 80 37.15 -0.64 4.36
C LYS A 80 37.04 0.42 5.46
N ALA A 81 37.94 0.39 6.44
CA ALA A 81 38.01 1.37 7.52
C ALA A 81 38.34 2.77 7.00
N TYR A 82 39.30 2.87 6.08
CA TYR A 82 39.62 4.12 5.40
C TYR A 82 38.44 4.65 4.58
N GLU A 83 37.82 3.81 3.74
CA GLU A 83 36.62 4.17 2.97
C GLU A 83 35.51 4.71 3.87
N GLY A 84 35.23 4.01 4.99
CA GLY A 84 34.24 4.46 5.95
C GLY A 84 34.55 5.82 6.57
N LYS A 85 35.81 6.08 6.92
CA LYS A 85 36.26 7.37 7.50
C LYS A 85 36.10 8.52 6.50
N GLU A 86 36.45 8.28 5.24
CA GLU A 86 36.26 9.26 4.17
C GLU A 86 34.77 9.55 3.96
N LEU A 87 33.92 8.52 3.93
CA LEU A 87 32.48 8.70 3.75
C LEU A 87 31.81 9.49 4.88
N VAL A 88 32.21 9.27 6.14
CA VAL A 88 31.75 10.11 7.26
C VAL A 88 32.17 11.56 7.06
N THR A 89 33.42 11.80 6.63
CA THR A 89 33.93 13.15 6.33
C THR A 89 33.13 13.83 5.21
N LEU A 90 32.70 13.06 4.22
CA LEU A 90 31.85 13.51 3.12
C LEU A 90 30.37 13.72 3.53
N GLY A 91 29.98 13.30 4.74
CA GLY A 91 28.67 13.57 5.32
C GLY A 91 27.70 12.38 5.38
N ALA A 92 28.20 11.14 5.33
CA ALA A 92 27.37 9.96 5.62
C ALA A 92 27.01 9.90 7.12
N ASP A 93 25.74 9.66 7.41
CA ASP A 93 25.21 9.41 8.76
C ASP A 93 25.28 7.93 9.15
N GLU A 94 25.10 7.04 8.16
CA GLU A 94 25.06 5.58 8.35
C GLU A 94 25.86 4.87 7.25
N LEU A 95 26.43 3.69 7.55
CA LEU A 95 27.22 2.92 6.59
C LEU A 95 26.86 1.43 6.62
N ASP A 96 26.65 0.87 5.43
CA ASP A 96 26.37 -0.54 5.22
C ASP A 96 27.62 -1.22 4.61
N PHE A 97 28.35 -2.01 5.38
CA PHE A 97 29.56 -2.69 4.91
C PHE A 97 29.28 -4.15 4.55
N VAL A 98 29.94 -4.69 3.53
CA VAL A 98 29.82 -6.12 3.20
C VAL A 98 30.91 -6.91 3.92
N ILE A 99 30.51 -7.96 4.64
CA ILE A 99 31.47 -8.85 5.30
C ILE A 99 32.28 -9.63 4.26
N ASN A 100 33.46 -10.11 4.65
CA ASN A 100 34.18 -11.04 3.80
C ASN A 100 33.58 -12.47 3.87
N LEU A 101 32.79 -12.82 2.85
CA LEU A 101 32.13 -14.14 2.77
C LEU A 101 33.10 -15.32 2.73
N ARG A 102 34.34 -15.11 2.27
CA ARG A 102 35.34 -16.17 2.23
C ARG A 102 35.67 -16.67 3.63
N TRP A 103 35.81 -15.78 4.60
CA TRP A 103 36.07 -16.17 5.99
C TRP A 103 34.92 -16.98 6.57
N VAL A 104 33.67 -16.64 6.24
CA VAL A 104 32.51 -17.44 6.65
C VAL A 104 32.58 -18.85 6.08
N LYS A 105 32.87 -18.99 4.78
CA LYS A 105 32.99 -20.29 4.11
C LYS A 105 34.17 -21.13 4.57
N GLU A 106 35.21 -20.49 5.09
CA GLU A 106 36.35 -21.17 5.71
C GLU A 106 36.15 -21.43 7.22
N GLY A 107 34.98 -21.07 7.79
CA GLY A 107 34.68 -21.23 9.22
C GLY A 107 35.44 -20.27 10.13
N ARG A 108 36.06 -19.22 9.57
CA ARG A 108 36.92 -18.26 10.28
C ARG A 108 36.15 -17.02 10.74
N PHE A 109 35.15 -17.22 11.60
CA PHE A 109 34.28 -16.15 12.09
C PHE A 109 35.02 -15.07 12.90
N GLU A 110 36.16 -15.42 13.50
CA GLU A 110 37.02 -14.49 14.24
C GLU A 110 37.52 -13.32 13.37
N PHE A 111 37.80 -13.54 12.09
CA PHE A 111 38.21 -12.44 11.21
C PHE A 111 37.04 -11.53 10.82
N VAL A 112 35.82 -12.08 10.72
CA VAL A 112 34.61 -11.27 10.50
C VAL A 112 34.35 -10.38 11.72
N ALA A 113 34.48 -10.93 12.93
CA ALA A 113 34.34 -10.18 14.16
C ALA A 113 35.43 -9.09 14.28
N ALA A 114 36.69 -9.41 13.98
CA ALA A 114 37.79 -8.46 13.99
C ALA A 114 37.58 -7.31 12.99
N GLU A 115 37.08 -7.60 11.79
CA GLU A 115 36.73 -6.57 10.80
C GLU A 115 35.64 -5.62 11.33
N ALA A 116 34.56 -6.16 11.90
CA ALA A 116 33.49 -5.35 12.46
C ALA A 116 33.96 -4.50 13.66
N GLN A 117 34.82 -5.06 14.52
CA GLN A 117 35.43 -4.34 15.65
C GLN A 117 36.35 -3.20 15.18
N GLU A 118 37.17 -3.41 14.16
CA GLU A 118 38.04 -2.37 13.60
C GLU A 118 37.22 -1.23 12.98
N LEU A 119 36.14 -1.57 12.25
CA LEU A 119 35.20 -0.59 11.72
C LEU A 119 34.50 0.20 12.83
N ARG A 120 34.03 -0.47 13.88
CA ARG A 120 33.42 0.21 15.05
C ARG A 120 34.42 1.14 15.74
N ALA A 121 35.66 0.69 15.96
CA ALA A 121 36.71 1.50 16.59
C ALA A 121 37.06 2.74 15.74
N THR A 122 37.08 2.58 14.41
CA THR A 122 37.35 3.68 13.47
C THR A 122 36.18 4.66 13.36
N LEU A 123 34.95 4.18 13.54
CA LEU A 123 33.70 4.90 13.27
C LEU A 123 32.76 4.87 14.50
N PRO A 124 33.20 5.39 15.66
CA PRO A 124 32.51 5.17 16.94
C PRO A 124 31.08 5.71 16.98
N ASN A 125 30.80 6.80 16.27
CA ASN A 125 29.50 7.49 16.28
C ASN A 125 28.63 7.20 15.06
N THR A 126 29.06 6.32 14.16
CA THR A 126 28.37 6.01 12.91
C THR A 126 27.50 4.78 13.08
N VAL A 127 26.28 4.80 12.52
CA VAL A 127 25.44 3.59 12.47
C VAL A 127 26.04 2.61 11.47
N LEU A 128 26.46 1.43 11.92
CA LEU A 128 27.10 0.40 11.09
C LEU A 128 26.18 -0.78 10.86
N LYS A 129 26.07 -1.22 9.60
CA LYS A 129 25.23 -2.36 9.20
C LYS A 129 26.05 -3.37 8.42
N ALA A 130 26.24 -4.57 8.97
CA ALA A 130 26.96 -5.65 8.30
C ALA A 130 26.05 -6.39 7.32
N ILE A 131 26.31 -6.27 6.02
CA ILE A 131 25.67 -7.08 4.98
C ILE A 131 26.30 -8.46 4.98
N ILE A 132 25.53 -9.48 5.35
CA ILE A 132 25.99 -10.87 5.45
C ILE A 132 25.75 -11.71 4.19
N GLU A 133 24.98 -11.17 3.25
CA GLU A 133 24.60 -11.82 1.99
C GLU A 133 24.03 -13.24 2.16
N CYS A 134 22.86 -13.32 2.82
CA CYS A 134 22.12 -14.57 3.11
C CYS A 134 21.98 -15.51 1.91
N ALA A 135 21.99 -14.97 0.69
CA ALA A 135 21.91 -15.72 -0.54
C ALA A 135 22.97 -16.83 -0.67
N TYR A 136 24.12 -16.68 -0.03
CA TYR A 136 25.20 -17.65 -0.03
C TYR A 136 25.30 -18.48 1.24
N LEU A 137 24.44 -18.25 2.24
CA LEU A 137 24.61 -18.81 3.57
C LEU A 137 23.58 -19.91 3.87
N ASN A 138 24.01 -20.93 4.61
CA ASN A 138 23.09 -21.83 5.28
C ASN A 138 22.64 -21.24 6.63
N ARG A 139 21.77 -21.97 7.33
CA ARG A 139 21.19 -21.50 8.59
C ARG A 139 22.22 -21.38 9.69
N GLU A 140 23.12 -22.35 9.82
CA GLU A 140 24.16 -22.41 10.84
C GLU A 140 25.12 -21.22 10.71
N GLU A 141 25.54 -20.90 9.48
CA GLU A 141 26.37 -19.74 9.16
C GLU A 141 25.67 -18.42 9.50
N MET A 142 24.37 -18.30 9.18
CA MET A 142 23.59 -17.11 9.52
C MET A 142 23.47 -16.92 11.04
N GLU A 143 23.19 -18.00 11.79
CA GLU A 143 23.07 -17.94 13.25
C GLU A 143 24.42 -17.57 13.89
N ALA A 144 25.52 -18.19 13.43
CA ALA A 144 26.87 -17.88 13.91
C ALA A 144 27.30 -16.42 13.63
N LEU A 145 26.97 -15.89 12.44
CA LEU A 145 27.25 -14.49 12.11
C LEU A 145 26.49 -13.52 13.00
N VAL A 146 25.23 -13.80 13.31
CA VAL A 146 24.46 -12.93 14.21
C VAL A 146 25.06 -12.92 15.60
N ASP A 147 25.51 -14.06 16.11
CA ASP A 147 26.15 -14.13 17.42
C ASP A 147 27.43 -13.33 17.47
N ILE A 148 28.37 -13.60 16.56
CA ILE A 148 29.67 -12.94 16.60
C ILE A 148 29.54 -11.44 16.34
N LEU A 149 28.66 -11.01 15.43
CA LEU A 149 28.46 -9.60 15.12
C LEU A 149 27.77 -8.84 16.26
N ALA A 150 26.87 -9.47 17.01
CA ALA A 150 26.23 -8.87 18.18
C ALA A 150 27.24 -8.46 19.27
N GLU A 151 28.37 -9.17 19.38
CA GLU A 151 29.43 -8.88 20.35
C GLU A 151 30.39 -7.76 19.89
N THR A 152 30.25 -7.25 18.65
CA THR A 152 31.15 -6.21 18.09
C THR A 152 30.62 -4.79 18.23
N GLN A 153 29.44 -4.61 18.82
CA GLN A 153 28.77 -3.32 19.00
C GLN A 153 28.44 -2.59 17.68
N ILE A 154 28.40 -3.29 16.55
CA ILE A 154 27.76 -2.76 15.34
C ILE A 154 26.24 -2.79 15.50
N ASP A 155 25.52 -1.96 14.74
CA ASP A 155 24.11 -1.69 15.01
C ASP A 155 23.15 -2.68 14.35
N TYR A 156 23.49 -3.14 13.14
CA TYR A 156 22.62 -4.00 12.34
C TYR A 156 23.36 -5.17 11.70
N VAL A 157 22.65 -6.29 11.58
CA VAL A 157 22.87 -7.29 10.54
C VAL A 157 21.91 -6.99 9.38
N LYS A 158 22.42 -7.00 8.15
CA LYS A 158 21.69 -6.74 6.92
C LYS A 158 21.70 -7.96 6.01
N THR A 159 20.55 -8.34 5.46
CA THR A 159 20.41 -9.59 4.72
C THR A 159 21.24 -9.64 3.43
N SER A 160 21.09 -8.65 2.53
CA SER A 160 21.58 -8.80 1.14
C SER A 160 22.04 -7.48 0.53
N THR A 161 22.97 -7.55 -0.42
CA THR A 161 23.38 -6.39 -1.22
C THR A 161 22.34 -6.01 -2.28
N GLY A 162 21.58 -6.98 -2.77
CA GLY A 162 20.74 -6.85 -3.96
C GLY A 162 21.49 -7.13 -5.28
N PHE A 163 22.78 -7.46 -5.21
CA PHE A 163 23.63 -7.88 -6.34
C PHE A 163 23.96 -9.38 -6.31
N GLY A 164 23.66 -10.07 -5.21
CA GLY A 164 23.73 -11.52 -5.12
C GLY A 164 22.61 -12.25 -5.88
N PRO A 165 22.58 -13.59 -5.84
CA PRO A 165 21.66 -14.41 -6.63
C PRO A 165 20.21 -14.35 -6.14
N ARG A 166 19.98 -13.97 -4.87
CA ARG A 166 18.66 -13.71 -4.31
C ARG A 166 18.71 -12.58 -3.28
N GLY A 167 17.55 -11.96 -3.03
CA GLY A 167 17.38 -10.96 -1.97
C GLY A 167 16.95 -11.58 -0.63
N ALA A 168 16.45 -10.73 0.27
CA ALA A 168 15.89 -11.13 1.55
C ALA A 168 14.66 -12.03 1.39
N THR A 169 14.57 -13.07 2.21
CA THR A 169 13.34 -13.83 2.43
C THR A 169 12.80 -13.60 3.84
N VAL A 170 11.51 -13.87 4.03
CA VAL A 170 10.86 -13.84 5.35
C VAL A 170 11.54 -14.81 6.31
N ASP A 171 11.97 -15.98 5.83
CA ASP A 171 12.62 -16.99 6.66
C ASP A 171 14.04 -16.59 7.07
N ASP A 172 14.83 -15.97 6.18
CA ASP A 172 16.14 -15.40 6.57
C ASP A 172 15.93 -14.39 7.71
N VAL A 173 14.99 -13.45 7.56
CA VAL A 173 14.72 -12.43 8.57
C VAL A 173 14.28 -13.06 9.90
N LYS A 174 13.44 -14.09 9.88
CA LYS A 174 13.05 -14.83 11.11
C LYS A 174 14.25 -15.46 11.80
N ILE A 175 15.14 -16.11 11.05
CA ILE A 175 16.36 -16.71 11.59
C ILE A 175 17.21 -15.63 12.26
N LEU A 176 17.50 -14.54 11.53
CA LEU A 176 18.33 -13.46 12.04
C LEU A 176 17.70 -12.78 13.26
N ALA A 177 16.42 -12.43 13.20
CA ALA A 177 15.72 -11.73 14.29
C ALA A 177 15.61 -12.60 15.55
N LYS A 178 15.32 -13.91 15.37
CA LYS A 178 15.28 -14.87 16.47
C LYS A 178 16.64 -15.00 17.14
N ARG A 179 17.72 -15.11 16.37
CA ARG A 179 19.07 -15.26 16.92
C ARG A 179 19.59 -13.96 17.54
N ALA A 180 19.26 -12.82 16.93
CA ALA A 180 19.67 -11.51 17.40
C ALA A 180 19.06 -11.23 18.78
N TYR A 181 17.79 -11.60 18.98
CA TYR A 181 17.08 -11.46 20.26
C TYR A 181 17.25 -10.06 20.89
N GLY A 182 17.22 -9.02 20.05
CA GLY A 182 17.38 -7.63 20.46
C GLY A 182 18.81 -7.15 20.70
N ARG A 183 19.83 -8.04 20.68
CA ARG A 183 21.26 -7.66 20.83
C ARG A 183 21.77 -6.85 19.65
N ILE A 184 21.28 -7.13 18.46
CA ILE A 184 21.60 -6.44 17.21
C ILE A 184 20.33 -6.28 16.36
N LYS A 185 20.21 -5.20 15.59
CA LYS A 185 19.02 -4.95 14.77
C LYS A 185 19.10 -5.70 13.44
N VAL A 186 17.96 -5.97 12.82
CA VAL A 186 17.89 -6.62 11.50
C VAL A 186 17.39 -5.65 10.44
N LYS A 187 18.15 -5.52 9.35
CA LYS A 187 17.76 -4.81 8.12
C LYS A 187 17.54 -5.80 6.98
N ALA A 188 16.34 -5.83 6.41
CA ALA A 188 16.06 -6.64 5.23
C ALA A 188 16.29 -5.83 3.96
N SER A 189 16.92 -6.40 2.93
CA SER A 189 17.14 -5.73 1.64
C SER A 189 17.26 -6.71 0.49
N GLY A 190 17.04 -6.20 -0.73
CA GLY A 190 17.08 -6.97 -1.97
C GLY A 190 15.73 -7.57 -2.33
N GLY A 191 15.21 -7.20 -3.50
CA GLY A 191 13.96 -7.78 -4.04
C GLY A 191 12.65 -7.31 -3.42
N ILE A 192 12.66 -6.40 -2.45
CA ILE A 192 11.47 -5.86 -1.78
C ILE A 192 10.77 -4.85 -2.70
N LYS A 193 9.64 -5.22 -3.28
CA LYS A 193 8.94 -4.42 -4.31
C LYS A 193 7.52 -4.02 -3.93
N THR A 194 6.89 -4.70 -2.99
CA THR A 194 5.46 -4.48 -2.64
C THR A 194 5.27 -4.17 -1.15
N LEU A 195 4.11 -3.58 -0.82
CA LEU A 195 3.70 -3.35 0.55
C LEU A 195 3.58 -4.66 1.33
N GLU A 196 2.98 -5.69 0.73
CA GLU A 196 2.82 -7.01 1.35
C GLU A 196 4.18 -7.59 1.79
N GLN A 197 5.18 -7.60 0.89
CA GLN A 197 6.53 -8.06 1.23
C GLN A 197 7.14 -7.24 2.36
N SER A 198 6.96 -5.92 2.33
CA SER A 198 7.49 -5.01 3.35
C SER A 198 6.90 -5.32 4.73
N LEU A 199 5.57 -5.49 4.81
CA LEU A 199 4.89 -5.82 6.06
C LEU A 199 5.29 -7.20 6.58
N ALA A 200 5.39 -8.21 5.71
CA ALA A 200 5.81 -9.56 6.09
C ALA A 200 7.24 -9.61 6.66
N LEU A 201 8.17 -8.84 6.07
CA LEU A 201 9.55 -8.75 6.58
C LEU A 201 9.62 -8.03 7.93
N ILE A 202 8.81 -6.98 8.12
CA ILE A 202 8.74 -6.28 9.41
C ILE A 202 8.14 -7.21 10.48
N GLU A 203 7.09 -7.95 10.16
CA GLU A 203 6.49 -8.97 11.04
C GLU A 203 7.49 -10.09 11.39
N ALA A 204 8.36 -10.47 10.45
CA ALA A 204 9.45 -11.40 10.70
C ALA A 204 10.54 -10.86 11.64
N GLY A 205 10.57 -9.55 11.91
CA GLY A 205 11.50 -8.91 12.86
C GLY A 205 12.47 -7.91 12.23
N ALA A 206 12.33 -7.57 10.94
CA ALA A 206 13.10 -6.48 10.36
C ALA A 206 12.66 -5.12 10.93
N VAL A 207 13.63 -4.31 11.34
CA VAL A 207 13.41 -2.95 11.84
C VAL A 207 13.90 -1.87 10.87
N ARG A 208 14.44 -2.29 9.72
CA ARG A 208 14.78 -1.45 8.58
C ARG A 208 14.66 -2.26 7.28
N LEU A 209 14.28 -1.59 6.19
CA LEU A 209 14.10 -2.15 4.85
C LEU A 209 14.93 -1.33 3.86
N GLY A 210 15.85 -1.97 3.12
CA GLY A 210 16.56 -1.35 2.00
C GLY A 210 15.89 -1.69 0.67
N THR A 211 15.33 -0.69 -0.01
CA THR A 211 14.63 -0.90 -1.29
C THR A 211 14.69 0.33 -2.21
N SER A 212 14.72 0.08 -3.53
CA SER A 212 14.54 1.11 -4.55
C SER A 212 13.07 1.42 -4.87
N ALA A 213 12.13 0.55 -4.45
CA ALA A 213 10.69 0.69 -4.69
C ALA A 213 9.95 1.35 -3.51
N GLY A 214 10.69 1.99 -2.60
CA GLY A 214 10.13 2.51 -1.34
C GLY A 214 9.01 3.52 -1.56
N ILE A 215 9.07 4.34 -2.60
CA ILE A 215 8.05 5.34 -2.90
C ILE A 215 6.75 4.69 -3.36
N GLU A 216 6.85 3.68 -4.21
CA GLU A 216 5.75 2.90 -4.76
C GLU A 216 5.05 2.13 -3.65
N ILE A 217 5.82 1.53 -2.75
CA ILE A 217 5.31 0.85 -1.55
C ILE A 217 4.53 1.81 -0.64
N LEU A 218 5.05 3.03 -0.43
CA LEU A 218 4.37 4.04 0.39
C LEU A 218 3.09 4.55 -0.27
N LYS A 219 3.09 4.72 -1.61
CA LYS A 219 1.89 5.07 -2.37
C LYS A 219 0.84 3.97 -2.30
N GLU A 220 1.24 2.71 -2.42
CA GLU A 220 0.34 1.55 -2.30
C GLU A 220 -0.39 1.57 -0.94
N LEU A 221 0.32 1.86 0.15
CA LEU A 221 -0.29 1.99 1.47
C LEU A 221 -1.22 3.21 1.56
N GLU A 222 -0.83 4.34 0.96
CA GLU A 222 -1.64 5.56 0.93
C GLU A 222 -2.96 5.34 0.17
N GLU A 223 -2.91 4.67 -0.98
CA GLU A 223 -4.06 4.33 -1.81
C GLU A 223 -4.96 3.30 -1.12
N GLY A 224 -4.39 2.25 -0.55
CA GLY A 224 -5.14 1.27 0.25
C GLY A 224 -5.82 1.89 1.47
N ALA A 225 -5.18 2.86 2.14
CA ALA A 225 -5.80 3.60 3.25
C ALA A 225 -6.93 4.52 2.79
N LYS A 226 -6.83 5.12 1.60
CA LYS A 226 -7.93 5.91 1.00
C LYS A 226 -9.12 5.03 0.61
N LEU A 227 -8.86 3.82 0.11
CA LEU A 227 -9.91 2.86 -0.22
C LEU A 227 -10.65 2.34 1.02
N LYS A 228 -10.01 2.28 2.20
CA LYS A 228 -10.66 1.89 3.47
C LYS A 228 -11.68 2.89 4.03
N GLU A 229 -11.93 4.01 3.36
CA GLU A 229 -13.07 4.87 3.67
C GLU A 229 -14.36 4.20 3.17
N GLU A 230 -14.85 3.24 3.96
CA GLU A 230 -16.06 2.47 3.68
C GLU A 230 -17.31 3.33 3.85
N VAL A 231 -18.09 3.46 2.78
CA VAL A 231 -19.41 4.10 2.78
C VAL A 231 -20.46 3.00 2.68
N GLU A 232 -21.39 2.96 3.62
CA GLU A 232 -22.58 2.12 3.51
C GLU A 232 -23.68 2.91 2.81
N ILE A 233 -24.34 2.29 1.83
CA ILE A 233 -25.43 2.90 1.08
C ILE A 233 -26.61 1.95 1.06
N PHE A 234 -27.75 2.40 1.54
CA PHE A 234 -29.02 1.67 1.47
C PHE A 234 -29.86 2.31 0.38
N VAL A 235 -30.40 1.52 -0.55
CA VAL A 235 -31.13 2.05 -1.71
C VAL A 235 -32.44 1.32 -1.95
N ASP A 236 -33.46 2.05 -2.37
CA ASP A 236 -34.77 1.51 -2.74
C ASP A 236 -35.46 2.38 -3.80
N GLY A 237 -36.34 1.77 -4.58
CA GLY A 237 -37.16 2.41 -5.60
C GLY A 237 -38.59 1.89 -5.61
N ALA A 238 -39.55 2.83 -5.68
CA ALA A 238 -40.97 2.55 -5.68
C ALA A 238 -41.66 3.15 -6.91
N CYS A 239 -42.75 2.52 -7.37
CA CYS A 239 -43.54 3.01 -8.49
C CYS A 239 -45.04 2.71 -8.30
N LEU A 240 -45.87 3.76 -8.31
CA LEU A 240 -47.32 3.70 -8.16
C LEU A 240 -47.97 3.40 -9.52
N GLY A 241 -48.26 2.13 -9.77
CA GLY A 241 -48.57 1.64 -11.11
C GLY A 241 -47.30 1.52 -11.94
N ASN A 242 -47.06 0.37 -12.58
CA ASN A 242 -45.76 0.06 -13.20
C ASN A 242 -45.96 -0.22 -14.71
N PRO A 243 -45.91 0.80 -15.60
CA PRO A 243 -45.37 2.14 -15.37
C PRO A 243 -46.35 3.18 -14.78
N GLY A 244 -45.81 4.21 -14.11
CA GLY A 244 -46.55 5.24 -13.38
C GLY A 244 -45.64 6.17 -12.57
N PRO A 245 -46.19 7.05 -11.70
CA PRO A 245 -45.40 7.91 -10.82
C PRO A 245 -44.44 7.10 -9.96
N GLY A 246 -43.17 7.43 -9.94
CA GLY A 246 -42.15 6.70 -9.20
C GLY A 246 -41.27 7.61 -8.36
N GLY A 247 -40.68 7.01 -7.33
CA GLY A 247 -39.76 7.65 -6.42
C GLY A 247 -38.61 6.72 -6.06
N TYR A 248 -37.47 7.30 -5.70
CA TYR A 248 -36.29 6.58 -5.28
C TYR A 248 -35.70 7.24 -4.03
N ALA A 249 -35.00 6.45 -3.21
CA ALA A 249 -34.33 6.93 -2.03
C ALA A 249 -32.99 6.21 -1.81
N ALA A 250 -32.02 6.94 -1.28
CA ALA A 250 -30.75 6.40 -0.83
C ALA A 250 -30.30 7.05 0.48
N ILE A 251 -29.87 6.24 1.43
CA ILE A 251 -29.24 6.67 2.68
C ILE A 251 -27.77 6.28 2.65
N LEU A 252 -26.88 7.27 2.71
CA LEU A 252 -25.45 7.06 2.77
C LEU A 252 -24.98 7.25 4.21
N ARG A 253 -24.17 6.32 4.73
CA ARG A 253 -23.57 6.38 6.06
C ARG A 253 -22.05 6.32 5.95
N TYR A 254 -21.38 7.29 6.57
CA TYR A 254 -19.93 7.38 6.61
C TYR A 254 -19.47 8.00 7.94
N LYS A 255 -18.63 7.28 8.68
CA LYS A 255 -18.10 7.71 10.01
C LYS A 255 -19.20 8.22 10.97
N GLY A 256 -20.34 7.54 11.00
CA GLY A 256 -21.48 7.89 11.87
C GLY A 256 -22.32 9.08 11.41
N GLN A 257 -21.99 9.70 10.27
CA GLN A 257 -22.83 10.72 9.63
C GLN A 257 -23.71 10.09 8.55
N GLU A 258 -24.94 10.58 8.46
CA GLU A 258 -25.89 10.15 7.43
C GLU A 258 -26.18 11.27 6.43
N LYS A 259 -26.35 10.90 5.17
CA LYS A 259 -26.84 11.77 4.11
C LYS A 259 -27.99 11.08 3.38
N LEU A 260 -29.11 11.78 3.28
CA LEU A 260 -30.28 11.31 2.55
C LEU A 260 -30.32 11.90 1.14
N ILE A 261 -30.68 11.06 0.17
CA ILE A 261 -30.95 11.43 -1.21
C ILE A 261 -32.31 10.87 -1.59
N THR A 262 -33.19 11.71 -2.14
CA THR A 262 -34.51 11.31 -2.63
C THR A 262 -34.80 12.01 -3.96
N GLY A 263 -35.62 11.39 -4.79
CA GLY A 263 -36.11 11.98 -6.03
C GLY A 263 -37.20 11.11 -6.64
N GLY A 264 -37.73 11.52 -7.79
CA GLY A 264 -38.77 10.76 -8.47
C GLY A 264 -39.04 11.24 -9.89
N GLU A 265 -39.76 10.41 -10.63
CA GLU A 265 -40.18 10.69 -12.00
C GLU A 265 -41.71 10.52 -12.14
N PRO A 266 -42.39 11.41 -12.90
CA PRO A 266 -43.83 11.36 -13.07
C PRO A 266 -44.32 10.09 -13.80
N HIS A 267 -43.52 9.53 -14.69
CA HIS A 267 -43.88 8.31 -15.42
C HIS A 267 -42.67 7.43 -15.66
N THR A 268 -42.54 6.38 -14.87
CA THR A 268 -41.35 5.52 -14.84
C THR A 268 -41.73 4.09 -14.45
N THR A 269 -40.75 3.24 -14.13
CA THR A 269 -40.98 1.88 -13.64
C THR A 269 -40.24 1.63 -12.34
N ASN A 270 -40.65 0.61 -11.56
CA ASN A 270 -39.95 0.24 -10.33
C ASN A 270 -38.46 0.00 -10.58
N ASN A 271 -38.14 -0.79 -11.60
CA ASN A 271 -36.76 -1.12 -11.99
C ASN A 271 -35.91 0.10 -12.34
N ARG A 272 -36.51 1.17 -12.89
CA ARG A 272 -35.78 2.42 -13.16
C ARG A 272 -35.50 3.18 -11.87
N MET A 273 -36.46 3.25 -10.95
CA MET A 273 -36.26 3.91 -9.65
C MET A 273 -35.19 3.23 -8.81
N GLU A 274 -35.16 1.90 -8.81
CA GLU A 274 -34.13 1.10 -8.15
C GLU A 274 -32.72 1.41 -8.68
N LEU A 275 -32.59 1.50 -10.01
CA LEU A 275 -31.33 1.87 -10.65
C LEU A 275 -30.96 3.33 -10.34
N MET A 276 -31.93 4.25 -10.38
CA MET A 276 -31.71 5.66 -10.08
C MET A 276 -31.25 5.86 -8.63
N ALA A 277 -31.82 5.14 -7.66
CA ALA A 277 -31.39 5.17 -6.27
C ALA A 277 -29.88 4.90 -6.13
N ALA A 278 -29.40 3.80 -6.73
CA ALA A 278 -27.99 3.44 -6.72
C ALA A 278 -27.09 4.41 -7.49
N ILE A 279 -27.54 4.86 -8.67
CA ILE A 279 -26.80 5.81 -9.51
C ILE A 279 -26.60 7.13 -8.77
N THR A 280 -27.69 7.75 -8.30
CA THR A 280 -27.60 9.07 -7.65
C THR A 280 -26.82 8.99 -6.34
N ALA A 281 -26.89 7.87 -5.62
CA ALA A 281 -26.06 7.65 -4.44
C ALA A 281 -24.56 7.64 -4.79
N LEU A 282 -24.15 6.86 -5.80
CA LEU A 282 -22.77 6.79 -6.27
C LEU A 282 -22.28 8.11 -6.87
N GLU A 283 -23.11 8.82 -7.66
CA GLU A 283 -22.78 10.15 -8.21
C GLU A 283 -22.52 11.19 -7.12
N SER A 284 -23.12 11.03 -5.95
CA SER A 284 -22.95 11.97 -4.84
C SER A 284 -21.58 11.86 -4.15
N LEU A 285 -20.82 10.79 -4.43
CA LEU A 285 -19.50 10.55 -3.89
C LEU A 285 -18.46 11.39 -4.65
N LYS A 286 -17.77 12.27 -3.92
CA LYS A 286 -16.84 13.26 -4.50
C LYS A 286 -15.48 12.68 -4.90
N ARG A 287 -15.19 11.43 -4.55
CA ARG A 287 -13.91 10.74 -4.77
C ARG A 287 -14.12 9.22 -4.84
N PRO A 288 -13.16 8.46 -5.39
CA PRO A 288 -13.18 7.00 -5.31
C PRO A 288 -13.31 6.52 -3.86
N CYS A 289 -14.19 5.54 -3.63
CA CYS A 289 -14.53 5.00 -2.30
C CYS A 289 -14.70 3.48 -2.39
N GLN A 290 -14.52 2.78 -1.28
CA GLN A 290 -15.09 1.45 -1.08
C GLN A 290 -16.53 1.61 -0.59
N VAL A 291 -17.47 0.96 -1.25
CA VAL A 291 -18.90 1.17 -1.04
C VAL A 291 -19.58 -0.17 -0.82
N LYS A 292 -20.36 -0.28 0.25
CA LYS A 292 -21.29 -1.40 0.45
C LYS A 292 -22.70 -0.92 0.11
N ILE A 293 -23.27 -1.43 -0.98
CA ILE A 293 -24.64 -1.12 -1.36
C ILE A 293 -25.57 -2.24 -0.91
N TYR A 294 -26.57 -1.88 -0.12
CA TYR A 294 -27.64 -2.75 0.33
C TYR A 294 -28.93 -2.42 -0.42
N THR A 295 -29.55 -3.44 -1.00
CA THR A 295 -30.81 -3.33 -1.75
C THR A 295 -31.62 -4.61 -1.60
N ASP A 296 -32.94 -4.53 -1.56
CA ASP A 296 -33.82 -5.71 -1.66
C ASP A 296 -34.22 -6.05 -3.11
N SER A 297 -33.82 -5.20 -4.06
CA SER A 297 -34.04 -5.40 -5.47
C SER A 297 -33.15 -6.48 -6.05
N ARG A 298 -33.72 -7.66 -6.28
CA ARG A 298 -33.04 -8.72 -7.04
C ARG A 298 -32.70 -8.27 -8.45
N TYR A 299 -33.52 -7.40 -9.06
CA TYR A 299 -33.25 -6.87 -10.39
C TYR A 299 -31.94 -6.07 -10.41
N LEU A 300 -31.73 -5.18 -9.44
CA LEU A 300 -30.50 -4.42 -9.31
C LEU A 300 -29.30 -5.31 -9.00
N LYS A 301 -29.41 -6.14 -7.95
CA LYS A 301 -28.32 -7.03 -7.51
C LYS A 301 -27.92 -8.00 -8.62
N ASP A 302 -28.85 -8.79 -9.14
CA ASP A 302 -28.52 -9.79 -10.17
C ASP A 302 -28.12 -9.12 -11.48
N GLY A 303 -28.70 -7.96 -11.79
CA GLY A 303 -28.30 -7.16 -12.93
C GLY A 303 -26.85 -6.74 -12.88
N ILE A 304 -26.38 -6.14 -11.79
CA ILE A 304 -24.98 -5.72 -11.69
C ILE A 304 -24.01 -6.89 -11.59
N THR A 305 -24.34 -7.94 -10.83
CA THR A 305 -23.39 -9.02 -10.53
C THR A 305 -23.38 -10.16 -11.55
N LYS A 306 -24.52 -10.47 -12.20
CA LYS A 306 -24.65 -11.62 -13.11
C LYS A 306 -24.80 -11.21 -14.57
N TRP A 307 -25.53 -10.13 -14.85
CA TRP A 307 -25.92 -9.78 -16.23
C TRP A 307 -25.02 -8.72 -16.87
N LEU A 308 -24.69 -7.64 -16.14
CA LEU A 308 -23.91 -6.53 -16.65
C LEU A 308 -22.54 -6.94 -17.21
N PRO A 309 -21.76 -7.85 -16.58
CA PRO A 309 -20.49 -8.30 -17.17
C PRO A 309 -20.64 -8.95 -18.55
N ARG A 310 -21.78 -9.60 -18.81
CA ARG A 310 -22.11 -10.20 -20.11
C ARG A 310 -22.58 -9.14 -21.10
N TRP A 311 -23.41 -8.20 -20.65
CA TRP A 311 -23.90 -7.10 -21.49
C TRP A 311 -22.78 -6.18 -21.96
N LEU A 312 -21.79 -5.88 -21.11
CA LEU A 312 -20.61 -5.10 -21.50
C LEU A 312 -19.83 -5.76 -22.64
N LYS A 313 -19.68 -7.08 -22.61
CA LYS A 313 -18.98 -7.84 -23.67
C LYS A 313 -19.77 -7.89 -24.99
N ASN A 314 -21.10 -7.89 -24.92
CA ASN A 314 -21.99 -8.06 -26.07
C ASN A 314 -22.65 -6.75 -26.54
N GLY A 315 -22.10 -5.60 -26.16
CA GLY A 315 -22.57 -4.27 -26.59
C GLY A 315 -24.01 -3.96 -26.15
N PHE A 316 -24.39 -4.37 -24.93
CA PHE A 316 -25.73 -4.19 -24.32
C PHE A 316 -26.89 -4.78 -25.15
N ARG A 317 -26.66 -5.95 -25.75
CA ARG A 317 -27.70 -6.70 -26.46
C ARG A 317 -28.10 -7.98 -25.73
N THR A 318 -29.38 -8.30 -25.80
CA THR A 318 -29.97 -9.56 -25.32
C THR A 318 -29.65 -10.72 -26.28
N SER A 319 -29.93 -11.97 -25.87
CA SER A 319 -29.78 -13.17 -26.72
C SER A 319 -30.57 -13.07 -28.04
N ASN A 320 -31.69 -12.34 -28.02
CA ASN A 320 -32.54 -12.10 -29.19
C ASN A 320 -32.10 -10.86 -30.00
N LYS A 321 -30.85 -10.38 -29.81
CA LYS A 321 -30.23 -9.22 -30.48
C LYS A 321 -30.94 -7.86 -30.25
N LYS A 322 -31.93 -7.79 -29.37
CA LYS A 322 -32.59 -6.53 -28.97
C LYS A 322 -31.78 -5.80 -27.88
N PRO A 323 -31.83 -4.47 -27.81
CA PRO A 323 -31.25 -3.70 -26.71
C PRO A 323 -31.74 -4.18 -25.34
N VAL A 324 -30.87 -4.13 -24.34
CA VAL A 324 -31.22 -4.43 -22.94
C VAL A 324 -32.17 -3.33 -22.41
N LYS A 325 -33.19 -3.71 -21.63
CA LYS A 325 -34.08 -2.73 -20.98
C LYS A 325 -33.28 -1.86 -20.00
N ASN A 326 -33.61 -0.57 -19.93
CA ASN A 326 -32.93 0.41 -19.07
C ASN A 326 -31.41 0.51 -19.36
N GLN A 327 -31.01 0.30 -20.61
CA GLN A 327 -29.60 0.33 -21.02
C GLN A 327 -28.91 1.64 -20.64
N ASP A 328 -29.62 2.77 -20.75
CA ASP A 328 -29.16 4.11 -20.35
C ASP A 328 -28.65 4.13 -18.90
N LEU A 329 -29.45 3.59 -17.98
CA LEU A 329 -29.12 3.54 -16.55
C LEU A 329 -28.04 2.50 -16.26
N TRP A 330 -28.07 1.34 -16.93
CA TRP A 330 -27.03 0.32 -16.76
C TRP A 330 -25.65 0.78 -17.22
N GLN A 331 -25.57 1.56 -18.30
CA GLN A 331 -24.33 2.15 -18.77
C GLN A 331 -23.78 3.16 -17.76
N LYS A 332 -24.65 4.03 -17.25
CA LYS A 332 -24.30 5.01 -16.21
C LYS A 332 -23.80 4.32 -14.94
N LEU A 333 -24.51 3.29 -14.48
CA LEU A 333 -24.12 2.53 -13.29
C LEU A 333 -22.79 1.80 -13.50
N ALA A 334 -22.54 1.23 -14.68
CA ALA A 334 -21.27 0.61 -15.03
C ALA A 334 -20.09 1.60 -14.92
N GLU A 335 -20.26 2.82 -15.44
CA GLU A 335 -19.27 3.89 -15.34
C GLU A 335 -18.96 4.26 -13.89
N LEU A 336 -19.99 4.35 -13.03
CA LEU A 336 -19.79 4.68 -11.61
C LEU A 336 -19.12 3.52 -10.86
N THR A 337 -19.51 2.27 -11.13
CA THR A 337 -18.88 1.09 -10.52
C THR A 337 -17.45 0.83 -10.97
N SER A 338 -16.95 1.52 -12.01
CA SER A 338 -15.52 1.48 -12.36
C SER A 338 -14.71 2.56 -11.63
N LYS A 339 -15.36 3.63 -11.15
CA LYS A 339 -14.75 4.70 -10.34
C LYS A 339 -14.68 4.35 -8.85
N HIS A 340 -15.60 3.53 -8.36
CA HIS A 340 -15.68 3.08 -6.97
C HIS A 340 -15.51 1.56 -6.87
N GLN A 341 -14.99 1.08 -5.73
CA GLN A 341 -14.99 -0.35 -5.43
C GLN A 341 -16.30 -0.68 -4.72
N VAL A 342 -17.24 -1.35 -5.40
CA VAL A 342 -18.60 -1.55 -4.90
C VAL A 342 -18.87 -3.02 -4.60
N ASP A 343 -19.21 -3.30 -3.34
CA ASP A 343 -19.72 -4.58 -2.86
C ASP A 343 -21.24 -4.52 -2.74
N TRP A 344 -21.93 -5.52 -3.29
CA TRP A 344 -23.40 -5.53 -3.40
C TRP A 344 -24.03 -6.59 -2.49
N TYR A 345 -24.88 -6.14 -1.58
CA TYR A 345 -25.56 -6.95 -0.59
C TYR A 345 -27.06 -6.96 -0.88
N TRP A 346 -27.62 -8.16 -1.03
CA TRP A 346 -29.07 -8.33 -1.10
C TRP A 346 -29.62 -8.48 0.31
N VAL A 347 -30.57 -7.63 0.67
CA VAL A 347 -31.33 -7.75 1.92
C VAL A 347 -32.75 -8.21 1.59
N LYS A 348 -33.39 -8.89 2.55
CA LYS A 348 -34.79 -9.28 2.36
C LYS A 348 -35.67 -8.07 2.65
N GLY A 349 -36.50 -7.65 1.69
CA GLY A 349 -37.46 -6.57 1.87
C GLY A 349 -38.45 -6.87 3.01
N HIS A 350 -38.81 -5.84 3.77
CA HIS A 350 -39.76 -5.91 4.90
C HIS A 350 -39.43 -6.97 5.97
N ALA A 351 -38.14 -7.20 6.23
CA ALA A 351 -37.66 -8.20 7.16
C ALA A 351 -36.91 -7.61 8.37
N GLY A 352 -37.16 -6.35 8.73
CA GLY A 352 -36.59 -5.71 9.92
C GLY A 352 -35.19 -5.12 9.71
N HIS A 353 -34.83 -4.74 8.48
CA HIS A 353 -33.64 -3.91 8.25
C HIS A 353 -34.04 -2.43 8.26
N PRO A 354 -33.77 -1.68 9.35
CA PRO A 354 -34.37 -0.36 9.56
C PRO A 354 -34.07 0.63 8.44
N GLU A 355 -32.85 0.61 7.91
CA GLU A 355 -32.42 1.52 6.85
C GLU A 355 -33.07 1.22 5.49
N ASN A 356 -33.24 -0.07 5.13
CA ASN A 356 -33.91 -0.43 3.88
C ASN A 356 -35.40 -0.09 3.95
N GLU A 357 -36.06 -0.35 5.09
CA GLU A 357 -37.46 0.02 5.29
C GLU A 357 -37.66 1.54 5.26
N ARG A 358 -36.68 2.30 5.78
CA ARG A 358 -36.67 3.76 5.68
C ARG A 358 -36.51 4.22 4.23
N CYS A 359 -35.67 3.56 3.43
CA CYS A 359 -35.56 3.84 1.99
C CYS A 359 -36.88 3.54 1.25
N ASP A 360 -37.53 2.40 1.48
CA ASP A 360 -38.84 2.05 0.88
C ASP A 360 -39.89 3.14 1.17
N GLN A 361 -40.02 3.55 2.42
CA GLN A 361 -40.97 4.59 2.84
C GLN A 361 -40.71 5.93 2.13
N LEU A 362 -39.45 6.33 2.03
CA LEU A 362 -39.06 7.58 1.39
C LEU A 362 -39.27 7.53 -0.13
N ALA A 363 -38.95 6.39 -0.76
CA ALA A 363 -39.19 6.18 -2.18
C ALA A 363 -40.69 6.22 -2.51
N ARG A 364 -41.53 5.58 -1.69
CA ARG A 364 -43.00 5.64 -1.83
C ARG A 364 -43.54 7.06 -1.65
N ALA A 365 -43.07 7.80 -0.65
CA ALA A 365 -43.47 9.18 -0.42
C ALA A 365 -43.13 10.09 -1.61
N GLU A 366 -41.96 9.89 -2.26
CA GLU A 366 -41.63 10.62 -3.49
C GLU A 366 -42.54 10.22 -4.66
N ALA A 367 -42.89 8.95 -4.80
CA ALA A 367 -43.81 8.49 -5.83
C ALA A 367 -45.21 9.12 -5.67
N GLU A 368 -45.70 9.24 -4.44
CA GLU A 368 -46.95 9.94 -4.12
C GLU A 368 -46.89 11.43 -4.47
N LYS A 369 -45.78 12.11 -4.14
CA LYS A 369 -45.57 13.51 -4.54
C LYS A 369 -45.62 13.70 -6.05
N GLN A 370 -45.08 12.75 -6.82
CA GLN A 370 -45.13 12.82 -8.29
C GLN A 370 -46.56 12.63 -8.81
N ARG A 371 -47.33 11.70 -8.22
CA ARG A 371 -48.75 11.50 -8.55
C ARG A 371 -49.56 12.77 -8.27
N ASP A 372 -49.40 13.35 -7.08
CA ASP A 372 -50.18 14.51 -6.66
C ASP A 372 -49.85 15.75 -7.51
N ARG A 373 -48.58 15.90 -7.93
CA ARG A 373 -48.19 16.92 -8.93
C ARG A 373 -48.90 16.72 -10.26
N GLN A 374 -48.98 15.50 -10.78
CA GLN A 374 -49.69 15.23 -12.03
C GLN A 374 -51.18 15.56 -11.93
N SER A 375 -51.82 15.23 -10.80
CA SER A 375 -53.21 15.56 -10.55
C SER A 375 -53.46 17.07 -10.48
N TYR A 376 -52.49 17.86 -10.02
CA TYR A 376 -52.59 19.32 -9.98
C TYR A 376 -52.48 19.98 -11.37
N PHE A 377 -51.78 19.37 -12.32
CA PHE A 377 -51.64 19.91 -13.69
C PHE A 377 -52.68 19.37 -14.68
N ASN A 378 -53.39 18.29 -14.33
CA ASN A 378 -54.45 17.69 -15.15
C ASN A 378 -55.86 18.15 -14.79
N ASN A 379 -56.00 18.97 -13.73
CA ASN A 379 -57.18 19.74 -13.38
C ASN A 379 -56.92 21.21 -13.69
#